data_AF-A0A5R9Q6E9-F1
#
_entry.id   AF-A0A5R9Q6E9-F1
#
_cell.length_a   1.000
_cell.length_b   1.000
_cell.length_c   1.000
_cell.angle_alpha   90.00
_cell.angle_beta   90.00
_cell.angle_gamma   90.00
#
_symmetry.space_group_name_H-M   'P 1'
#
loop_
_entity.id
_entity.type
_entity.pdbx_description
1 polymer ?
#
loop_
_entity_poly.entity_id
_entity_poly.type
_entity_poly.pdbx_seq_one_letter_code
_entity_poly.pdbx_strand_id
1 'polypeptide(L)'
;MTLPNILPISESPGCVCRACLIKNIRAYIEDIKNKPIKDQLALARPYQNDTQFIEGIDYDMENGLLVMSRWAHLKRGKCCGNGCRHCPYK
;
A
#
# COMPACT_ATOMS: atom_id res chain seq x y z
N MET A 1 -5.80 1.50 -14.57
CA MET A 1 -5.37 1.11 -13.23
C MET A 1 -6.35 1.67 -12.22
N THR A 2 -7.10 0.79 -11.55
CA THR A 2 -8.10 1.12 -10.52
C THR A 2 -7.42 1.27 -9.17
N LEU A 3 -7.76 2.31 -8.40
CA LEU A 3 -7.21 2.50 -7.06
C LEU A 3 -7.84 1.51 -6.07
N PRO A 4 -7.09 1.05 -5.04
CA PRO A 4 -7.63 0.16 -4.02
C PRO A 4 -8.64 0.90 -3.15
N ASN A 5 -9.79 0.28 -2.91
CA ASN A 5 -10.81 0.79 -2.00
C ASN A 5 -10.49 0.32 -0.57
N ILE A 6 -9.57 1.01 0.08
CA ILE A 6 -9.12 0.67 1.45
C ILE A 6 -9.33 1.80 2.46
N LEU A 7 -9.72 2.99 2.01
CA LEU A 7 -9.95 4.13 2.91
C LEU A 7 -11.17 3.90 3.82
N PRO A 8 -11.11 4.32 5.09
CA PRO A 8 -12.24 4.22 5.99
C PRO A 8 -13.37 5.16 5.58
N ILE A 9 -14.61 4.73 5.77
CA ILE A 9 -15.83 5.48 5.42
C ILE A 9 -16.01 6.73 6.30
N SER A 10 -15.38 6.76 7.49
CA SER A 10 -15.54 7.80 8.50
C SER A 10 -14.77 9.09 8.23
N GLU A 11 -13.85 9.10 7.27
CA GLU A 11 -13.11 10.29 6.89
C GLU A 11 -13.68 10.82 5.57
N SER A 12 -14.10 12.08 5.54
CA SER A 12 -14.41 12.77 4.28
C SER A 12 -13.11 13.40 3.77
N PRO A 13 -12.36 12.74 2.86
CA PRO A 13 -11.19 13.36 2.27
C PRO A 13 -11.65 14.54 1.43
N GLY A 14 -11.24 15.77 1.80
CA GLY A 14 -11.69 16.99 1.14
C GLY A 14 -11.60 16.94 -0.39
N CYS A 15 -10.42 16.61 -0.95
CA CYS A 15 -10.26 16.43 -2.39
C CYS A 15 -10.25 14.95 -2.79
N VAL A 16 -11.10 14.58 -3.75
CA VAL A 16 -11.23 13.21 -4.29
C VAL A 16 -10.64 13.06 -5.71
N CYS A 17 -9.87 14.04 -6.18
CA CYS A 17 -9.13 13.88 -7.44
C CYS A 17 -8.11 12.74 -7.33
N ARG A 18 -7.70 12.16 -8.46
CA ARG A 18 -6.82 10.98 -8.47
C ARG A 18 -5.53 11.18 -7.66
N ALA A 19 -4.88 12.33 -7.80
CA ALA A 19 -3.64 12.64 -7.09
C ALA A 19 -3.85 12.76 -5.58
N CYS A 20 -4.91 13.48 -5.15
CA CYS A 20 -5.25 13.61 -3.74
C CYS A 20 -5.66 12.25 -3.14
N LEU A 21 -6.40 11.43 -3.89
CA LEU A 21 -6.81 10.11 -3.43
C LEU A 21 -5.60 9.19 -3.22
N ILE A 22 -4.62 9.21 -4.12
CA ILE A 22 -3.34 8.50 -3.93
C ILE A 22 -2.65 9.00 -2.65
N LYS A 23 -2.60 10.32 -2.42
CA LYS A 23 -2.00 10.89 -1.20
C LYS A 23 -2.71 10.40 0.08
N ASN A 24 -4.04 10.38 0.08
CA ASN A 24 -4.82 9.90 1.23
C ASN A 24 -4.62 8.38 1.45
N ILE A 25 -4.59 7.60 0.37
CA ILE A 25 -4.29 6.16 0.44
C ILE A 25 -2.89 5.93 1.02
N ARG A 26 -1.88 6.68 0.58
CA ARG A 26 -0.53 6.62 1.14
C ARG A 26 -0.55 6.91 2.65
N ALA A 27 -1.18 8.00 3.06
CA ALA A 27 -1.27 8.37 4.47
C ALA A 27 -1.97 7.29 5.32
N TYR A 28 -3.03 6.68 4.79
CA TYR A 28 -3.71 5.58 5.46
C TYR A 28 -2.84 4.31 5.55
N ILE A 29 -2.09 3.96 4.50
CA ILE A 29 -1.13 2.84 4.53
C ILE A 29 -0.03 3.06 5.58
N GLU A 30 0.39 4.32 5.78
CA GLU A 30 1.32 4.68 6.85
C GLU A 30 0.70 4.46 8.24
N ASP A 31 -0.55 4.84 8.46
CA ASP A 31 -1.26 4.58 9.72
C ASP A 31 -1.41 3.07 10.00
N ILE A 32 -1.71 2.28 8.97
CA ILE A 32 -1.83 0.82 9.05
C ILE A 32 -0.55 0.15 9.57
N LYS A 33 0.63 0.76 9.39
CA LYS A 33 1.89 0.22 9.92
C LYS A 33 1.84 -0.06 11.42
N ASN A 34 1.04 0.73 12.15
CA ASN A 34 0.91 0.63 13.60
C ASN A 34 -0.06 -0.49 14.04
N LYS A 35 -0.79 -1.11 13.11
CA LYS A 35 -1.73 -2.20 13.40
C LYS A 35 -1.01 -3.56 13.41
N PRO A 36 -1.53 -4.57 14.12
CA PRO A 36 -1.00 -5.92 14.06
C PRO A 36 -0.85 -6.42 12.63
N ILE A 37 0.24 -7.14 12.32
CA ILE A 37 0.54 -7.62 10.96
C ILE A 37 -0.62 -8.41 10.33
N LYS A 38 -1.36 -9.16 11.14
CA LYS A 38 -2.55 -9.92 10.71
C LYS A 38 -3.62 -9.00 10.09
N ASP A 39 -3.83 -7.83 10.67
CA ASP A 39 -4.84 -6.87 10.20
C ASP A 39 -4.37 -6.17 8.92
N GLN A 40 -3.08 -5.85 8.83
CA GLN A 40 -2.47 -5.32 7.60
C GLN A 40 -2.63 -6.31 6.44
N LEU A 41 -2.40 -7.61 6.70
CA LEU A 41 -2.56 -8.67 5.72
C LEU A 41 -4.03 -8.90 5.35
N ALA A 42 -4.94 -8.85 6.31
CA ALA A 42 -6.38 -8.96 6.06
C ALA A 42 -6.86 -7.86 5.09
N LEU A 43 -6.36 -6.63 5.28
CA LEU A 43 -6.68 -5.51 4.39
C LEU A 43 -6.14 -5.70 2.97
N ALA A 44 -4.92 -6.24 2.82
CA ALA A 44 -4.29 -6.46 1.52
C ALA A 44 -4.76 -7.75 0.81
N ARG A 45 -5.41 -8.67 1.53
CA ARG A 45 -5.85 -9.98 1.02
C ARG A 45 -6.69 -9.91 -0.27
N PRO A 46 -7.63 -8.97 -0.45
CA PRO A 46 -8.40 -8.86 -1.69
C PRO A 46 -7.55 -8.52 -2.92
N TYR A 47 -6.35 -7.96 -2.72
CA TYR A 47 -5.49 -7.43 -3.76
C TYR A 47 -4.28 -8.34 -4.07
N GLN A 48 -4.19 -9.54 -3.51
CA GLN A 48 -3.00 -10.41 -3.66
C GLN A 48 -2.73 -10.88 -5.09
N ASN A 49 -3.79 -11.03 -5.90
CA ASN A 49 -3.71 -11.48 -7.29
C ASN A 49 -3.73 -10.31 -8.29
N ASP A 50 -3.61 -9.08 -7.80
CA ASP A 50 -3.61 -7.92 -8.69
C ASP A 50 -2.29 -7.85 -9.47
N THR A 51 -2.39 -7.82 -10.78
CA THR A 51 -1.24 -7.77 -11.70
C THR A 51 -0.81 -6.35 -11.99
N GLN A 52 -1.60 -5.35 -11.59
CA GLN A 52 -1.31 -3.95 -11.81
C GLN A 52 -0.64 -3.34 -10.58
N PHE A 53 0.51 -2.69 -10.80
CA PHE A 53 1.17 -1.87 -9.80
C PHE A 53 0.93 -0.40 -10.09
N ILE A 54 0.53 0.33 -9.07
CA ILE A 54 0.19 1.74 -9.15
C ILE A 54 1.34 2.55 -8.55
N GLU A 55 1.91 3.45 -9.35
CA GLU A 55 2.89 4.40 -8.85
C GLU A 55 2.27 5.24 -7.72
N GLY A 56 3.01 5.32 -6.62
CA GLY A 56 2.59 5.95 -5.41
C GLY A 56 1.68 5.16 -4.49
N ILE A 57 1.41 3.90 -4.79
CA ILE A 57 0.75 3.02 -3.82
C ILE A 57 1.60 1.77 -3.68
N ASP A 58 1.95 1.16 -4.80
CA ASP A 58 2.72 -0.06 -4.85
C ASP A 58 4.22 0.16 -5.01
N TYR A 59 4.61 1.24 -5.68
CA TYR A 59 6.01 1.60 -5.84
C TYR A 59 6.17 3.10 -6.01
N ASP A 60 7.37 3.60 -5.78
CA ASP A 60 7.80 4.92 -6.20
C ASP A 60 9.06 4.79 -7.09
N MET A 61 9.29 5.79 -7.94
CA MET A 61 10.52 5.90 -8.70
C MET A 61 11.53 6.73 -7.91
N GLU A 62 12.62 6.10 -7.48
CA GLU A 62 13.72 6.76 -6.76
C GLU A 62 15.01 6.62 -7.57
N ASN A 63 15.62 7.74 -7.97
CA ASN A 63 16.87 7.75 -8.76
C ASN A 63 16.82 6.87 -10.02
N GLY A 64 15.67 6.82 -10.70
CA GLY A 64 15.46 5.98 -11.89
C GLY A 64 15.23 4.49 -11.59
N LEU A 65 15.21 4.09 -10.32
CA LEU A 65 14.93 2.74 -9.89
C LEU A 65 13.50 2.62 -9.35
N LEU A 66 12.86 1.49 -9.64
CA LEU A 66 11.55 1.16 -9.10
C LEU A 66 11.70 0.60 -7.68
N VAL A 67 11.12 1.29 -6.71
CA VAL A 67 11.17 0.93 -5.30
C VAL A 67 9.79 0.48 -4.83
N MET A 68 9.66 -0.81 -4.51
CA MET A 68 8.42 -1.37 -3.96
C MET A 68 8.09 -0.78 -2.59
N SER A 69 6.82 -0.43 -2.39
CA SER A 69 6.28 0.07 -1.13
C SER A 69 5.94 -1.06 -0.15
N ARG A 70 5.58 -0.69 1.08
CA ARG A 70 5.03 -1.64 2.06
C ARG A 70 3.76 -2.31 1.56
N TRP A 71 2.89 -1.58 0.86
CA TRP A 71 1.63 -2.11 0.36
C TRP A 71 1.85 -3.20 -0.69
N ALA A 72 2.80 -3.02 -1.62
CA ALA A 72 3.15 -4.07 -2.57
C ALA A 72 3.64 -5.36 -1.87
N HIS A 73 4.37 -5.23 -0.77
CA HIS A 73 4.79 -6.37 0.04
C HIS A 73 3.64 -7.00 0.84
N LEU A 74 2.65 -6.22 1.29
CA LEU A 74 1.43 -6.76 1.92
C LEU A 74 0.57 -7.53 0.90
N LYS A 75 0.44 -7.03 -0.35
CA LYS A 75 -0.22 -7.77 -1.45
C LYS A 75 0.48 -9.09 -1.75
N ARG A 76 1.81 -9.18 -1.58
CA ARG A 76 2.52 -10.47 -1.69
C ARG A 76 2.07 -11.49 -0.63
N GLY A 77 1.62 -11.03 0.53
CA GLY A 77 1.06 -11.87 1.59
C GLY A 77 2.06 -12.73 2.38
N LYS A 78 3.35 -12.72 2.01
CA LYS A 78 4.41 -13.46 2.71
C LYS A 78 5.76 -12.73 2.70
N CYS A 79 6.55 -12.96 3.76
CA CYS A 79 7.94 -12.51 3.81
C CYS A 79 8.79 -13.33 2.84
N CYS A 80 9.73 -12.67 2.15
CA CYS A 80 10.64 -13.31 1.19
C CYS A 80 12.05 -13.57 1.73
N GLY A 81 12.37 -13.14 2.95
CA GLY A 81 13.70 -13.32 3.56
C GLY A 81 14.79 -12.35 3.09
N ASN A 82 14.58 -11.58 2.02
CA ASN A 82 15.60 -10.73 1.40
C ASN A 82 15.91 -9.41 2.14
N GLY A 83 15.41 -9.23 3.36
CA GLY A 83 15.71 -8.03 4.14
C GLY A 83 15.24 -6.72 3.50
N CYS A 84 14.13 -6.69 2.76
CA CYS A 84 13.61 -5.50 2.06
C CYS A 84 13.49 -4.26 2.97
N ARG A 85 13.69 -3.06 2.39
CA ARG A 85 13.61 -1.76 3.08
C ARG A 85 12.21 -1.48 3.63
N HIS A 86 11.16 -1.76 2.85
CA HIS A 86 9.76 -1.53 3.24
C HIS A 86 9.05 -2.81 3.71
N CYS A 87 9.79 -3.78 4.27
CA CYS A 87 9.23 -5.07 4.67
C CYS A 87 8.16 -4.91 5.77
N PRO A 88 6.96 -5.51 5.62
CA PRO A 88 5.92 -5.40 6.63
C PRO A 88 6.10 -6.30 7.85
N TYR A 89 7.01 -7.29 7.78
CA TYR A 89 7.23 -8.31 8.81
C TYR A 89 8.42 -8.02 9.74
N LYS A 90 9.09 -6.88 9.55
CA LYS A 90 10.19 -6.43 10.40
C LYS A 90 9.68 -5.45 11.44
#